data_AF-A0A6L8U3Y2-F1
#
_entry.id   AF-A0A6L8U3Y2-F1
#
_cell.length_a   1.000
_cell.length_b   1.000
_cell.length_c   1.000
_cell.angle_alpha   90.00
_cell.angle_beta   90.00
_cell.angle_gamma   90.00
#
_symmetry.space_group_name_H-M   'P 1'
#
loop_
_entity.id
_entity.type
_entity.pdbx_description
1 polymer ?
#
loop_
_entity_poly.entity_id
_entity_poly.type
_entity_poly.pdbx_seq_one_letter_code
_entity_poly.pdbx_strand_id
1 'polypeptide(L)'
;GSIVMTEDSLSGKIDEFRAEQEGFLKPSFETIVAFNQNSAQPHYHAEKGSGAVIGDRGILLVDSGGQYPGGTTDITRTIAVNIPSEQQISDFTLVLKGHINLALSKFPEGTRGYQLDLVA
;
A
#
# COMPACT_ATOMS: atom_id res chain seq x y z
N GLY A 1 12.92 10.51 -19.33
CA GLY A 1 11.63 10.30 -20.01
C GLY A 1 10.66 9.68 -19.04
N SER A 2 9.35 9.86 -19.24
CA SER A 2 8.34 9.12 -18.47
C SER A 2 8.28 7.68 -18.99
N ILE A 3 8.39 6.70 -18.09
CA ILE A 3 8.18 5.29 -18.40
C ILE A 3 6.71 4.99 -18.16
N VAL A 4 6.01 4.48 -19.17
CA VAL A 4 4.63 4.01 -19.02
C VAL A 4 4.67 2.70 -18.24
N MET A 5 3.91 2.62 -17.14
CA MET A 5 3.81 1.43 -16.31
C MET A 5 2.35 0.99 -16.16
N THR A 6 2.13 -0.32 -16.12
CA THR A 6 0.89 -0.95 -15.65
C THR A 6 1.03 -1.37 -14.19
N GLU A 7 -0.09 -1.69 -13.54
CA GLU A 7 -0.12 -2.29 -12.20
C GLU A 7 0.80 -3.51 -12.07
N ASP A 8 0.74 -4.46 -13.00
CA ASP A 8 1.61 -5.66 -13.04
C ASP A 8 3.10 -5.29 -13.17
N SER A 9 3.45 -4.42 -14.13
CA SER A 9 4.84 -4.02 -14.33
C SER A 9 5.43 -3.26 -13.13
N LEU A 10 4.60 -2.49 -12.42
CA LEU A 10 5.02 -1.75 -11.24
C LEU A 10 5.15 -2.68 -10.02
N SER A 11 4.27 -3.67 -9.89
CA SER A 11 4.38 -4.73 -8.88
C SER A 11 5.73 -5.45 -9.01
N GLY A 12 6.06 -5.92 -10.22
CA GLY A 12 7.36 -6.54 -10.50
C GLY A 12 8.54 -5.61 -10.20
N LYS A 13 8.44 -4.32 -10.54
CA LYS A 13 9.49 -3.34 -10.27
C LYS A 13 9.73 -3.11 -8.78
N ILE A 14 8.68 -3.13 -7.96
CA ILE A 14 8.79 -3.03 -6.50
C ILE A 14 9.52 -4.24 -5.93
N ASP A 15 9.19 -5.44 -6.40
CA ASP A 15 9.85 -6.67 -5.97
C ASP A 15 11.32 -6.71 -6.40
N GLU A 16 11.65 -6.21 -7.60
CA GLU A 16 13.04 -6.02 -8.04
C GLU A 16 13.82 -5.10 -7.08
N PHE A 17 13.24 -3.96 -6.69
CA PHE A 17 13.90 -3.06 -5.74
C PHE A 17 14.09 -3.67 -4.35
N ARG A 18 13.17 -4.54 -3.91
CA ARG A 18 13.38 -5.32 -2.68
C ARG A 18 14.50 -6.34 -2.83
N ALA A 19 14.61 -6.99 -3.99
CA ALA A 19 15.66 -7.97 -4.27
C ALA A 19 17.07 -7.36 -4.30
N GLU A 20 17.19 -6.04 -4.50
CA GLU A 20 18.44 -5.31 -4.36
C GLU A 20 18.88 -5.12 -2.89
N GLN A 21 17.99 -5.32 -1.91
CA GLN A 21 18.31 -5.14 -0.49
C GLN A 21 19.06 -6.35 0.09
N GLU A 22 20.03 -6.10 0.97
CA GLU A 22 20.79 -7.15 1.65
C GLU A 22 19.85 -8.08 2.45
N GLY A 23 20.03 -9.39 2.26
CA GLY A 23 19.25 -10.39 2.97
C GLY A 23 17.81 -10.55 2.49
N PHE A 24 17.40 -9.97 1.37
CA PHE A 24 16.09 -10.27 0.79
C PHE A 24 15.99 -11.75 0.40
N LEU A 25 14.92 -12.41 0.85
CA LEU A 25 14.65 -13.83 0.55
C LEU A 25 13.57 -13.97 -0.52
N LYS A 26 12.43 -13.30 -0.32
CA LYS A 26 11.25 -13.30 -1.19
C LYS A 26 10.23 -12.26 -0.72
N PRO A 27 9.20 -11.92 -1.53
CA PRO A 27 8.05 -11.18 -1.04
C PRO A 27 7.36 -11.92 0.12
N SER A 28 6.82 -11.18 1.10
CA SER A 28 6.08 -11.78 2.22
C SER A 28 4.65 -12.16 1.85
N PHE A 29 4.09 -11.50 0.84
CA PHE A 29 2.84 -11.78 0.16
C PHE A 29 2.93 -11.22 -1.27
N GLU A 30 1.92 -11.46 -2.10
CA GLU A 30 1.88 -10.93 -3.47
C GLU A 30 1.66 -9.41 -3.46
N THR A 31 2.58 -8.66 -4.06
CA THR A 31 2.51 -7.19 -4.09
C THR A 31 1.23 -6.72 -4.80
N ILE A 32 0.43 -5.93 -4.08
CA ILE A 32 -0.78 -5.28 -4.60
C ILE A 32 -0.38 -3.91 -5.14
N VAL A 33 -0.64 -3.70 -6.42
CA VAL A 33 -0.61 -2.38 -7.05
C VAL A 33 -1.97 -2.13 -7.67
N ALA A 34 -2.66 -1.10 -7.20
CA ALA A 34 -4.04 -0.85 -7.59
C ALA A 34 -4.26 0.65 -7.85
N PHE A 35 -4.65 0.98 -9.06
CA PHE A 35 -4.88 2.35 -9.53
C PHE A 35 -6.36 2.69 -9.52
N ASN A 36 -6.72 3.80 -8.88
CA ASN A 36 -8.08 4.32 -8.81
C ASN A 36 -9.13 3.26 -8.44
N GLN A 37 -10.02 2.86 -9.36
CA GLN A 37 -11.13 1.95 -9.06
C GLN A 37 -10.66 0.59 -8.55
N ASN A 38 -9.50 0.11 -9.02
CA ASN A 38 -8.94 -1.16 -8.55
C ASN A 38 -8.54 -1.08 -7.07
N SER A 39 -8.19 0.11 -6.55
CA SER A 39 -7.81 0.28 -5.13
C SER A 39 -8.99 0.14 -4.16
N ALA A 40 -10.22 -0.01 -4.66
CA ALA A 40 -11.39 -0.31 -3.84
C ALA A 40 -11.52 -1.81 -3.48
N GLN A 41 -10.72 -2.69 -4.10
CA GLN A 41 -10.68 -4.12 -3.80
C GLN A 41 -9.46 -4.41 -2.89
N PRO A 42 -9.66 -4.76 -1.59
CA PRO A 42 -8.54 -4.88 -0.65
C PRO A 42 -7.47 -5.89 -1.04
N HIS A 43 -7.85 -7.01 -1.69
CA HIS A 43 -6.92 -8.05 -2.16
C HIS A 43 -6.89 -8.10 -3.68
N TYR A 44 -6.81 -6.93 -4.32
CA TYR A 44 -6.69 -6.82 -5.77
C TYR A 44 -5.35 -7.38 -6.28
N HIS A 45 -5.41 -8.13 -7.38
CA HIS A 45 -4.21 -8.52 -8.13
C HIS A 45 -4.49 -8.36 -9.62
N ALA A 46 -3.60 -7.66 -10.32
CA ALA A 46 -3.61 -7.63 -11.77
C ALA A 46 -3.10 -8.98 -12.29
N GLU A 47 -3.74 -9.51 -13.34
CA GLU A 47 -3.17 -10.67 -14.03
C GLU A 47 -1.86 -10.28 -14.73
N LYS A 48 -0.99 -11.27 -14.98
CA LYS A 48 0.28 -11.05 -15.67
C LYS A 48 0.08 -10.44 -17.06
N GLY A 49 0.73 -9.33 -17.35
CA GLY A 49 0.58 -8.57 -18.60
C GLY A 49 -0.74 -7.79 -18.71
N SER A 50 -1.50 -7.69 -17.62
CA SER A 50 -2.78 -7.00 -17.50
C SER A 50 -2.67 -5.87 -16.46
N GLY A 51 -3.81 -5.32 -16.04
CA GLY A 51 -3.92 -4.20 -15.12
C GLY A 51 -4.06 -2.85 -15.83
N ALA A 52 -4.55 -1.87 -15.08
CA ALA A 52 -4.65 -0.50 -15.53
C ALA A 52 -3.25 0.07 -15.81
N VAL A 53 -3.14 0.85 -16.88
CA VAL A 53 -1.99 1.75 -17.07
C VAL A 53 -2.07 2.83 -16.00
N ILE A 54 -0.96 3.07 -15.29
CA ILE A 54 -0.87 4.14 -14.31
C ILE A 54 -0.96 5.47 -15.07
N GLY A 55 -2.09 6.14 -14.89
CA GLY A 55 -2.43 7.37 -15.60
C GLY A 55 -1.76 8.60 -15.01
N ASP A 56 -2.35 9.76 -15.27
CA ASP A 56 -1.81 11.06 -14.86
C ASP A 56 -2.60 11.71 -13.73
N ARG A 57 -3.66 11.07 -13.21
CA ARG A 57 -4.60 11.64 -12.23
C ARG A 57 -5.19 10.58 -11.30
N GLY A 58 -5.39 10.94 -10.04
CA GLY A 58 -6.06 10.11 -9.04
C GLY A 58 -5.10 9.55 -7.99
N ILE A 59 -5.32 8.30 -7.58
CA ILE A 59 -4.55 7.64 -6.52
C ILE A 59 -4.03 6.27 -6.95
N LEU A 60 -2.86 5.92 -6.42
CA LEU A 60 -2.21 4.64 -6.57
C LEU A 60 -2.01 4.02 -5.18
N LEU A 61 -2.62 2.87 -4.95
CA LEU A 61 -2.38 2.07 -3.75
C LEU A 61 -1.29 1.04 -4.06
N VAL A 62 -0.32 0.95 -3.16
CA VAL A 62 0.72 -0.07 -3.16
C VAL A 62 0.71 -0.73 -1.79
N ASP A 63 0.41 -2.04 -1.74
CA ASP A 63 0.54 -2.86 -0.54
C ASP A 63 1.54 -3.97 -0.80
N SER A 64 2.59 -4.04 0.00
CA SER A 64 3.71 -4.94 -0.32
C SER A 64 4.60 -5.22 0.88
N GLY A 65 5.35 -6.32 0.81
CA GLY A 65 6.24 -6.71 1.90
C GLY A 65 7.34 -7.68 1.47
N GLY A 66 8.30 -7.92 2.37
CA GLY A 66 9.45 -8.79 2.11
C GLY A 66 9.82 -9.65 3.31
N GLN A 67 10.43 -10.80 3.03
CA GLN A 67 11.00 -11.73 4.00
C GLN A 67 12.52 -11.55 4.05
N TYR A 68 13.06 -11.42 5.26
CA TYR A 68 14.49 -11.24 5.52
C TYR A 68 14.91 -12.11 6.71
N PRO A 69 16.19 -12.50 6.87
CA PRO A 69 16.67 -13.24 8.04
C PRO A 69 16.31 -12.59 9.38
N GLY A 70 16.23 -11.26 9.42
CA GLY A 70 15.92 -10.48 10.62
C GLY A 70 14.42 -10.21 10.85
N GLY A 71 13.54 -10.57 9.91
CA GLY A 71 12.10 -10.34 10.07
C GLY A 71 11.31 -10.22 8.76
N THR A 72 10.03 -9.93 8.93
CA THR A 72 9.04 -9.79 7.85
C THR A 72 8.53 -8.37 7.82
N THR A 73 8.39 -7.79 6.63
CA THR A 73 7.77 -6.49 6.43
C THR A 73 6.40 -6.60 5.77
N ASP A 74 5.55 -5.64 6.09
CA ASP A 74 4.21 -5.43 5.53
C ASP A 74 3.94 -3.92 5.57
N ILE A 75 3.67 -3.31 4.40
CA ILE A 75 3.51 -1.86 4.29
C ILE A 75 2.62 -1.47 3.11
N THR A 76 1.57 -0.72 3.44
CA THR A 76 0.70 -0.08 2.46
C THR A 76 0.96 1.43 2.36
N ARG A 77 0.93 1.96 1.13
CA ARG A 77 0.91 3.41 0.84
C ARG A 77 -0.08 3.71 -0.27
N THR A 78 -0.89 4.75 -0.07
CA THR A 78 -1.71 5.36 -1.13
C THR A 78 -1.09 6.69 -1.52
N ILE A 79 -0.75 6.85 -2.80
CA ILE A 79 0.03 7.96 -3.34
C ILE A 79 -0.84 8.71 -4.34
N ALA A 80 -0.84 10.05 -4.25
CA ALA A 80 -1.47 10.88 -5.26
C ALA A 80 -0.67 10.83 -6.56
N VAL A 81 -1.33 10.44 -7.65
CA VAL A 81 -0.78 10.54 -9.00
C VAL A 81 -1.24 11.88 -9.55
N ASN A 82 -0.35 12.88 -9.44
CA ASN A 82 -0.62 14.28 -9.80
C ASN A 82 -1.79 14.88 -8.99
N ILE A 83 -2.98 15.03 -9.60
CA ILE A 83 -4.14 15.69 -8.99
C ILE A 83 -5.20 14.63 -8.64
N PRO A 84 -5.39 14.30 -7.34
CA PRO A 84 -6.52 13.51 -6.88
C PRO A 84 -7.80 14.36 -6.80
N SER A 85 -8.96 13.70 -6.73
CA SER A 85 -10.24 14.39 -6.51
C SER A 85 -10.39 14.89 -5.07
N GLU A 86 -11.29 15.85 -4.84
CA GLU A 86 -11.60 16.34 -3.48
C GLU A 86 -12.07 15.22 -2.55
N GLN A 87 -12.86 14.27 -3.09
CA GLN A 87 -13.31 13.09 -2.35
C GLN A 87 -12.14 12.20 -1.94
N GLN A 88 -11.20 11.90 -2.87
CA GLN A 88 -10.01 11.11 -2.57
C GLN A 88 -9.13 11.77 -1.50
N ILE A 89 -8.99 13.10 -1.53
CA ILE A 89 -8.26 13.86 -0.51
C ILE A 89 -8.96 13.75 0.85
N SER A 90 -10.28 13.95 0.88
CA SER A 90 -11.07 13.83 2.11
C SER A 90 -10.96 12.44 2.73
N ASP A 91 -11.18 11.39 1.94
CA ASP A 91 -11.16 10.01 2.40
C ASP A 91 -9.77 9.59 2.88
N PHE A 92 -8.72 9.92 2.12
CA PHE A 92 -7.33 9.67 2.54
C PHE A 92 -7.02 10.37 3.86
N THR A 93 -7.47 11.62 4.02
CA THR A 93 -7.24 12.39 5.25
C THR A 93 -7.95 11.78 6.45
N LEU A 94 -9.16 11.26 6.28
CA LEU A 94 -9.89 10.55 7.34
C LEU A 94 -9.16 9.27 7.77
N VAL A 95 -8.70 8.47 6.82
CA VAL A 95 -7.89 7.28 7.08
C VAL A 95 -6.60 7.65 7.82
N LEU A 96 -5.90 8.70 7.36
CA LEU A 96 -4.66 9.16 8.01
C LEU A 96 -4.90 9.64 9.44
N LYS A 97 -6.02 10.33 9.71
CA LYS A 97 -6.39 10.74 11.07
C LYS A 97 -6.59 9.54 11.99
N GLY A 98 -7.31 8.52 11.54
CA GLY A 98 -7.50 7.26 12.28
C GLY A 98 -6.18 6.55 12.56
N HIS A 99 -5.35 6.39 11.53
CA HIS A 99 -4.01 5.80 11.64
C HIS A 99 -3.14 6.52 12.69
N ILE A 100 -3.08 7.85 12.65
CA ILE A 100 -2.32 8.65 13.63
C ILE A 100 -2.93 8.53 15.03
N ASN A 101 -4.27 8.56 15.14
CA ASN A 101 -4.96 8.47 16.42
C ASN A 101 -4.65 7.14 17.13
N LEU A 102 -4.69 6.02 16.42
CA LEU A 102 -4.28 4.72 16.95
C LEU A 102 -2.78 4.68 17.29
N ALA A 103 -1.92 5.14 16.38
CA ALA A 103 -0.45 5.09 16.57
C ALA A 103 0.03 5.91 17.78
N LEU A 104 -0.67 7.00 18.13
CA LEU A 104 -0.34 7.87 19.27
C LEU A 104 -1.16 7.57 20.52
N SER A 105 -2.06 6.57 20.49
CA SER A 105 -2.91 6.23 21.62
C SER A 105 -2.10 5.73 22.81
N LYS A 106 -2.47 6.20 24.01
CA LYS A 106 -1.97 5.67 25.29
C LYS A 106 -3.06 4.84 25.94
N PHE A 107 -2.75 3.62 26.34
CA PHE A 107 -3.70 2.69 26.94
C PHE A 107 -3.04 1.91 28.08
N PRO A 108 -3.81 1.44 29.08
CA PRO A 108 -3.28 0.63 30.17
C PRO A 108 -2.69 -0.70 29.67
N GLU A 109 -1.67 -1.18 30.37
CA GLU A 109 -1.15 -2.55 30.19
C GLU A 109 -2.29 -3.57 30.33
N GLY A 110 -2.31 -4.56 29.44
CA GLY A 110 -3.38 -5.57 29.39
C GLY A 110 -4.60 -5.19 28.54
N THR A 111 -4.64 -3.98 27.96
CA THR A 111 -5.64 -3.61 26.94
C THR A 111 -5.49 -4.53 25.72
N ARG A 112 -6.59 -5.09 25.24
CA ARG A 112 -6.60 -6.02 24.10
C ARG A 112 -6.75 -5.24 22.79
N GLY A 113 -6.13 -5.76 21.71
CA GLY A 113 -6.09 -5.08 20.41
C GLY A 113 -7.47 -4.66 19.87
N TYR A 114 -8.50 -5.50 20.00
CA TYR A 114 -9.85 -5.17 19.52
C TYR A 114 -10.48 -3.96 20.24
N GLN A 115 -10.01 -3.61 21.45
CA GLN A 115 -10.51 -2.44 22.18
C GLN A 115 -9.97 -1.14 21.59
N LEU A 116 -8.92 -1.22 20.78
CA LEU A 116 -8.30 -0.10 20.08
C LEU A 116 -8.81 0.01 18.63
N ASP A 117 -9.61 -0.93 18.14
CA ASP A 117 -10.12 -0.91 16.75
C ASP A 117 -10.98 0.34 16.47
N LEU A 118 -11.78 0.76 17.46
CA LEU A 118 -12.65 1.95 17.35
C LEU A 118 -11.90 3.27 17.17
N VAL A 119 -10.62 3.36 17.54
CA VAL A 119 -9.87 4.62 17.46
C VAL A 119 -9.23 4.85 16.08
N ALA A 120 -9.26 3.84 15.22
CA ALA A 120 -8.75 3.89 13.84
C ALA A 120 -9.84 4.30 12.83
#